data_AF-A0A0Q5J6I7-F1
#
_entry.id   AF-A0A0Q5J6I7-F1
#
_cell.length_a   1.000
_cell.length_b   1.000
_cell.length_c   1.000
_cell.angle_alpha   90.00
_cell.angle_beta   90.00
_cell.angle_gamma   90.00
#
_symmetry.space_group_name_H-M   'P 1'
#
loop_
_entity.id
_entity.type
_entity.pdbx_description
1 polymer ?
#
loop_
_entity_poly.entity_id
_entity_poly.type
_entity_poly.pdbx_seq_one_letter_code
_entity_poly.pdbx_strand_id
1 'polypeptide(L)'
;MLGLLASSQTALASKQWNASPNQVQNNWISGMYAAIGAPLQATLRRCELAQAAVCEVIILANGGVHTSPADDNQHFTLRFTGAQAPYTACHIYPQDPGNTTSKALTGALCYDPQHRGTYIKLN
;
A
#
# COMPACT_ATOMS: atom_id res chain seq x y z
N MET A 1 22.76 39.67 -15.10
CA MET A 1 22.45 38.25 -14.82
C MET A 1 21.45 38.23 -13.68
N LEU A 2 20.14 38.25 -13.97
CA LEU A 2 19.11 38.08 -12.93
C LEU A 2 18.91 36.59 -12.73
N GLY A 3 19.19 36.11 -11.51
CA GLY A 3 19.06 34.71 -11.13
C GLY A 3 17.60 34.26 -11.17
N LEU A 4 17.33 33.23 -11.97
CA LEU A 4 16.10 32.46 -11.87
C LEU A 4 16.07 31.78 -10.50
N LEU A 5 15.22 32.28 -9.61
CA LEU A 5 14.75 31.52 -8.45
C LEU A 5 13.96 30.33 -9.00
N ALA A 6 14.62 29.18 -9.12
CA ALA A 6 13.98 27.92 -9.45
C ALA A 6 13.10 27.53 -8.25
N SER A 7 11.83 27.90 -8.30
CA SER A 7 10.78 27.37 -7.44
C SER A 7 10.71 25.86 -7.66
N SER A 8 11.49 25.11 -6.88
CA SER A 8 11.46 23.66 -6.89
C SER A 8 10.16 23.25 -6.22
N GLN A 9 9.10 23.17 -7.03
CA GLN A 9 7.85 22.53 -6.64
C GLN A 9 8.20 21.09 -6.28
N THR A 10 8.34 20.84 -4.98
CA THR A 10 8.51 19.49 -4.47
C THR A 10 7.16 18.82 -4.57
N ALA A 11 7.03 17.91 -5.54
CA ALA A 11 5.83 17.11 -5.69
C ALA A 11 5.61 16.31 -4.40
N LEU A 12 4.45 16.48 -3.79
CA LEU A 12 3.99 15.59 -2.73
C LEU A 12 3.93 14.17 -3.27
N ALA A 13 4.17 13.20 -2.40
CA ALA A 13 4.04 11.81 -2.71
C ALA A 13 2.60 11.48 -3.08
N SER A 14 2.38 11.15 -4.35
CA SER A 14 1.09 10.65 -4.81
C SER A 14 0.99 9.16 -4.52
N LYS A 15 -0.17 8.72 -4.03
CA LYS A 15 -0.53 7.30 -4.08
C LYS A 15 -0.62 6.88 -5.55
N GLN A 16 0.18 5.90 -5.95
CA GLN A 16 0.08 5.29 -7.27
C GLN A 16 -0.71 3.98 -7.19
N TRP A 17 -1.66 3.83 -8.11
CA TRP A 17 -2.46 2.61 -8.25
C TRP A 17 -1.96 1.83 -9.46
N ASN A 18 -1.43 0.63 -9.27
CA ASN A 18 -1.20 -0.28 -10.38
C ASN A 18 -2.53 -0.98 -10.71
N ALA A 19 -3.21 -0.48 -11.73
CA ALA A 19 -4.55 -0.92 -12.10
C ALA A 19 -4.54 -2.40 -12.52
N SER A 20 -5.28 -3.22 -11.79
CA SER A 20 -5.67 -4.53 -12.32
C SER A 20 -6.61 -4.33 -13.51
N PRO A 21 -6.55 -5.16 -14.56
CA PRO A 21 -7.57 -5.16 -15.61
C PRO A 21 -8.95 -5.57 -15.09
N ASN A 22 -9.05 -6.15 -13.89
CA ASN A 22 -10.30 -6.53 -13.25
C ASN A 22 -10.78 -5.44 -12.27
N GLN A 23 -11.90 -4.79 -12.60
CA GLN A 23 -12.46 -3.71 -11.79
C GLN A 23 -13.04 -4.16 -10.44
N VAL A 24 -13.47 -5.42 -10.32
CA VAL A 24 -13.88 -6.00 -9.03
C VAL A 24 -12.67 -6.07 -8.08
N GLN A 25 -11.52 -6.53 -8.57
CA GLN A 25 -10.28 -6.52 -7.80
C GLN A 25 -9.88 -5.09 -7.40
N ASN A 26 -10.00 -4.12 -8.31
CA ASN A 26 -9.67 -2.73 -7.99
C ASN A 26 -10.56 -2.18 -6.86
N ASN A 27 -11.88 -2.40 -6.94
CA ASN A 27 -12.83 -1.97 -5.90
C ASN A 27 -12.58 -2.71 -4.57
N TRP A 28 -12.22 -3.98 -4.63
CA TRP A 28 -11.90 -4.79 -3.47
C TRP A 28 -10.66 -4.28 -2.72
N ILE A 29 -9.54 -4.11 -3.43
CA ILE A 29 -8.30 -3.56 -2.88
C ILE A 29 -8.53 -2.13 -2.37
N SER A 30 -9.33 -1.31 -3.07
CA SER A 30 -9.58 0.08 -2.68
C SER A 30 -10.30 0.15 -1.33
N GLY A 31 -11.35 -0.66 -1.15
CA GLY A 31 -12.08 -0.70 0.12
C GLY A 31 -11.25 -1.26 1.27
N MET A 32 -10.41 -2.27 1.02
CA MET A 32 -9.49 -2.80 2.04
C MET A 32 -8.40 -1.79 2.40
N TYR A 33 -7.82 -1.09 1.43
CA TYR A 33 -6.86 -0.02 1.70
C TYR A 33 -7.46 1.04 2.63
N ALA A 34 -8.71 1.41 2.41
CA ALA A 34 -9.43 2.35 3.27
C ALA A 34 -9.71 1.78 4.69
N ALA A 35 -9.74 0.46 4.85
CA ALA A 35 -9.95 -0.24 6.12
C ALA A 35 -8.65 -0.47 6.91
N ILE A 36 -7.47 -0.15 6.36
CA ILE A 36 -6.19 -0.33 7.07
C ILE A 36 -6.18 0.52 8.34
N GLY A 37 -6.13 -0.16 9.49
CA GLY A 37 -6.08 0.44 10.81
C GLY A 37 -4.67 0.81 11.29
N ALA A 38 -4.62 1.33 12.51
CA ALA A 38 -3.36 1.60 13.21
C ALA A 38 -2.63 0.28 13.56
N PRO A 39 -1.28 0.27 13.59
CA PRO A 39 -0.36 1.40 13.36
C PRO A 39 -0.04 1.68 11.88
N LEU A 40 -0.39 0.79 10.94
CA LEU A 40 0.00 0.94 9.54
C LEU A 40 -0.61 2.19 8.89
N GLN A 41 -1.84 2.57 9.27
CA GLN A 41 -2.49 3.80 8.82
C GLN A 41 -1.64 5.06 9.08
N ALA A 42 -0.94 5.13 10.21
CA ALA A 42 -0.09 6.28 10.54
C ALA A 42 1.12 6.38 9.59
N THR A 43 1.67 5.23 9.19
CA THR A 43 2.74 5.16 8.19
C THR A 43 2.26 5.63 6.83
N LEU A 44 1.09 5.15 6.39
CA LEU A 44 0.49 5.55 5.12
C LEU A 44 0.23 7.05 5.06
N ARG A 45 -0.39 7.61 6.11
CA ARG A 45 -0.65 9.06 6.20
C ARG A 45 0.63 9.89 6.20
N ARG A 46 1.70 9.41 6.85
CA ARG A 46 3.00 10.09 6.80
C ARG A 46 3.53 10.16 5.37
N CYS A 47 3.42 9.07 4.62
CA CYS A 47 3.89 9.02 3.24
C CYS A 47 3.02 9.91 2.33
N GLU A 48 1.70 9.90 2.47
CA GLU A 48 0.79 10.78 1.70
C GLU A 48 1.07 12.28 1.91
N LEU A 49 1.57 12.67 3.09
CA LEU A 49 1.91 14.06 3.41
C LEU A 49 3.38 14.41 3.10
N ALA A 50 4.21 13.43 2.76
CA ALA A 50 5.62 13.63 2.46
C ALA A 50 5.83 14.07 1.01
N GLN A 51 7.03 14.55 0.69
CA GLN A 51 7.46 14.69 -0.70
C GLN A 51 7.75 13.29 -1.28
N ALA A 52 7.52 13.08 -2.58
CA ALA A 52 7.71 11.77 -3.21
C ALA A 52 9.11 11.18 -3.00
N ALA A 53 10.15 12.03 -3.01
CA ALA A 53 11.53 11.63 -2.73
C ALA A 53 11.75 11.09 -1.30
N VAL A 54 10.88 11.46 -0.36
CA VAL A 54 10.96 11.08 1.07
C VAL A 54 10.21 9.78 1.33
N CYS A 55 8.94 9.71 0.91
CA CYS A 55 8.17 8.47 0.96
C CYS A 55 7.03 8.50 -0.06
N GLU A 56 6.92 7.49 -0.93
CA GLU A 56 5.77 7.29 -1.82
C GLU A 56 5.20 5.88 -1.65
N VAL A 57 3.88 5.73 -1.85
CA VAL A 57 3.17 4.46 -1.72
C VAL A 57 2.59 4.03 -3.07
N ILE A 58 2.95 2.83 -3.50
CA ILE A 58 2.45 2.20 -4.72
C ILE A 58 1.63 0.98 -4.32
N ILE A 59 0.37 0.94 -4.73
CA ILE A 59 -0.53 -0.20 -4.50
C ILE A 59 -0.43 -1.14 -5.69
N LEU A 60 -0.06 -2.39 -5.41
CA LEU A 60 0.03 -3.45 -6.38
C LEU A 60 -1.05 -4.49 -6.12
N ALA A 61 -1.91 -4.70 -7.11
CA ALA A 61 -2.69 -5.92 -7.20
C ALA A 61 -1.73 -7.07 -7.51
N ASN A 62 -1.59 -8.03 -6.60
CA ASN A 62 -0.81 -9.23 -6.90
C ASN A 62 -1.62 -10.12 -7.85
N GLY A 63 -0.96 -10.69 -8.86
CA GLY A 63 -1.59 -11.68 -9.73
C GLY A 63 -2.05 -12.87 -8.90
N GLY A 64 -3.31 -13.27 -9.02
CA GLY A 64 -3.90 -14.35 -8.21
C GLY A 64 -4.98 -13.91 -7.21
N VAL A 65 -5.14 -12.60 -6.97
CA VAL A 65 -6.24 -12.10 -6.16
C VAL A 65 -7.59 -12.52 -6.80
N HIS A 66 -8.42 -13.26 -6.07
CA HIS A 66 -9.64 -13.92 -6.51
C HIS A 66 -9.49 -14.98 -7.62
N THR A 67 -8.31 -15.55 -7.86
CA THR A 67 -8.21 -16.68 -8.81
C THR A 67 -8.65 -18.01 -8.19
N SER A 68 -8.65 -18.12 -6.86
CA SER A 68 -9.21 -19.25 -6.11
C SER A 68 -9.80 -18.77 -4.78
N PRO A 69 -11.11 -18.88 -4.55
CA PRO A 69 -11.72 -18.55 -3.25
C PRO A 69 -11.14 -19.32 -2.05
N ALA A 70 -10.41 -20.42 -2.30
CA ALA A 70 -9.78 -21.26 -1.28
C ALA A 70 -8.32 -20.89 -0.97
N ASP A 71 -7.76 -19.85 -1.63
CA ASP A 71 -6.41 -19.38 -1.31
C ASP A 71 -6.45 -18.32 -0.20
N ASP A 72 -6.22 -18.77 1.03
CA ASP A 72 -6.14 -17.92 2.23
C ASP A 72 -4.89 -17.04 2.27
N ASN A 73 -3.92 -17.24 1.35
CA ASN A 73 -2.73 -16.41 1.25
C ASN A 73 -2.90 -15.23 0.27
N GLN A 74 -4.10 -15.02 -0.28
CA GLN A 74 -4.38 -13.86 -1.10
C GLN A 74 -4.06 -12.58 -0.35
N HIS A 75 -3.33 -11.68 -1.00
CA HIS A 75 -2.98 -10.38 -0.45
C HIS A 75 -2.75 -9.40 -1.59
N PHE A 76 -2.86 -8.11 -1.29
CA PHE A 76 -2.32 -7.07 -2.14
C PHE A 76 -1.08 -6.46 -1.48
N THR A 77 -0.24 -5.82 -2.28
CA THR A 77 1.04 -5.28 -1.79
C THR A 77 1.02 -3.77 -1.81
N LEU A 78 1.43 -3.16 -0.70
CA LEU A 78 1.81 -1.76 -0.61
C LEU A 78 3.32 -1.69 -0.70
N ARG A 79 3.86 -1.15 -1.80
CA ARG A 79 5.28 -0.85 -1.91
C ARG A 79 5.53 0.57 -1.46
N PHE A 80 6.60 0.75 -0.72
CA PHE A 80 7.03 2.06 -0.26
C PHE A 80 8.37 2.37 -0.92
N THR A 81 8.50 3.58 -1.45
CA THR A 81 9.72 4.10 -2.08
C THR A 81 10.12 5.41 -1.40
N GLY A 82 11.35 5.88 -1.63
CA GLY A 82 11.85 7.12 -1.03
C GLY A 82 12.82 6.88 0.14
N ALA A 83 13.61 7.90 0.46
CA ALA A 83 14.76 7.78 1.35
C ALA A 83 14.41 7.45 2.82
N GLN A 84 13.17 7.72 3.24
CA GLN A 84 12.70 7.53 4.63
C GLN A 84 11.45 6.63 4.71
N ALA A 85 11.23 5.81 3.68
CA ALA A 85 10.23 4.74 3.75
C ALA A 85 10.61 3.75 4.87
N PRO A 86 9.72 3.48 5.84
CA PRO A 86 10.04 2.62 6.98
C PRO A 86 10.03 1.13 6.60
N TYR A 87 9.33 0.80 5.52
CA TYR A 87 9.24 -0.53 4.92
C TYR A 87 9.59 -0.41 3.44
N THR A 88 9.91 -1.52 2.79
CA THR A 88 10.01 -1.63 1.34
C THR A 88 8.71 -2.17 0.74
N ALA A 89 8.04 -3.07 1.47
CA ALA A 89 6.74 -3.61 1.10
C ALA A 89 5.93 -4.03 2.34
N CYS A 90 4.61 -3.95 2.26
CA CYS A 90 3.68 -4.59 3.17
C CYS A 90 2.69 -5.44 2.37
N HIS A 91 2.61 -6.73 2.69
CA HIS A 91 1.59 -7.63 2.17
C HIS A 91 0.36 -7.53 3.06
N ILE A 92 -0.79 -7.13 2.50
CA ILE A 92 -2.02 -6.88 3.25
C ILE A 92 -2.99 -8.05 3.03
N TYR A 93 -3.33 -8.74 4.12
CA TYR A 93 -4.12 -9.96 4.08
C TYR A 93 -5.58 -9.68 4.47
N PRO A 94 -6.55 -9.99 3.59
CA PRO A 94 -7.97 -9.97 3.92
C PRO A 94 -8.29 -11.03 4.98
N GLN A 95 -9.39 -10.84 5.70
CA GLN A 95 -9.95 -11.87 6.56
C GLN A 95 -10.76 -12.90 5.77
N ASP A 96 -11.41 -12.47 4.68
CA ASP A 96 -12.27 -13.31 3.85
C ASP A 96 -11.97 -13.06 2.36
N PRO A 97 -10.89 -13.68 1.81
CA PRO A 97 -10.47 -13.46 0.42
C PRO A 97 -11.47 -13.97 -0.62
N GLY A 98 -12.33 -14.92 -0.25
CA GLY A 98 -13.41 -15.42 -1.12
C GLY A 98 -14.57 -14.44 -1.26
N ASN A 99 -14.71 -13.50 -0.33
CA ASN A 99 -15.80 -12.54 -0.29
C ASN A 99 -15.37 -11.14 -0.77
N THR A 100 -15.68 -10.85 -2.03
CA THR A 100 -15.38 -9.57 -2.68
C THR A 100 -16.10 -8.37 -2.04
N THR A 101 -17.13 -8.60 -1.22
CA THR A 101 -17.84 -7.54 -0.50
C THR A 101 -17.18 -7.21 0.84
N SER A 102 -16.54 -8.19 1.49
CA SER A 102 -15.82 -7.99 2.74
C SER A 102 -14.61 -7.09 2.53
N LYS A 103 -14.39 -6.18 3.49
CA LYS A 103 -13.22 -5.27 3.56
C LYS A 103 -12.38 -5.50 4.82
N ALA A 104 -12.72 -6.52 5.61
CA ALA A 104 -12.02 -6.85 6.84
C ALA A 104 -10.64 -7.42 6.55
N LEU A 105 -9.67 -7.12 7.41
CA LEU A 105 -8.27 -7.45 7.25
C LEU A 105 -7.79 -8.28 8.45
N THR A 106 -7.01 -9.32 8.19
CA THR A 106 -6.37 -10.07 9.28
C THR A 106 -5.14 -9.34 9.80
N GLY A 107 -4.31 -8.87 8.87
CA GLY A 107 -3.01 -8.31 9.18
C GLY A 107 -2.21 -7.90 7.97
N ALA A 108 -1.03 -7.36 8.25
CA ALA A 108 -0.02 -7.06 7.25
C ALA A 108 1.31 -7.67 7.65
N LEU A 109 2.04 -8.22 6.68
CA LEU A 109 3.45 -8.58 6.85
C LEU A 109 4.30 -7.54 6.12
N CYS A 110 4.98 -6.70 6.88
CA CYS A 110 5.79 -5.59 6.37
C CYS A 110 7.28 -5.91 6.44
N TYR A 111 8.01 -5.67 5.37
CA TYR A 111 9.44 -5.92 5.26
C TYR A 111 10.22 -4.61 5.26
N ASP A 112 11.25 -4.53 6.08
CA ASP A 112 12.19 -3.40 6.07
C ASP A 112 13.21 -3.52 4.90
N PRO A 113 14.10 -2.53 4.67
CA PRO A 113 15.15 -2.63 3.66
C PRO A 113 16.14 -3.78 3.84
N GLN A 114 16.22 -4.34 5.05
CA GLN A 114 17.01 -5.54 5.37
C GLN A 114 16.21 -6.83 5.18
N HIS A 115 15.00 -6.74 4.62
CA HIS A 115 14.05 -7.84 4.42
C HIS A 115 13.62 -8.55 5.71
N ARG A 116 13.65 -7.86 6.84
CA ARG A 116 13.11 -8.37 8.11
C ARG A 116 11.61 -8.13 8.16
N GLY A 117 10.86 -9.21 8.31
CA GLY A 117 9.40 -9.19 8.38
C GLY A 117 8.88 -8.77 9.76
N THR A 118 7.96 -7.83 9.78
CA THR A 118 7.18 -7.43 10.97
C THR A 118 5.71 -7.67 10.67
N TYR A 119 5.07 -8.51 11.48
CA TYR A 119 3.63 -8.70 11.42
C TYR A 119 2.91 -7.58 12.17
N ILE A 120 1.94 -6.96 11.51
CA ILE A 120 1.06 -5.93 12.05
C ILE A 120 -0.36 -6.47 12.00
N LYS A 121 -0.99 -6.67 13.16
CA LYS A 121 -2.41 -7.04 13.21
C LYS A 121 -3.26 -5.88 12.67
N LEU A 122 -4.20 -6.19 11.78
CA LEU A 122 -5.16 -5.24 11.23
C LEU A 122 -6.59 -5.65 11.67
N ASN A 123 -7.55 -4.75 11.46
CA ASN A 123 -8.94 -4.89 11.93
C ASN A 123 -9.77 -5.83 11.07
#